data_AF-A0A2D6ZLR3-F1
#
_entry.id   AF-A0A2D6ZLR3-F1
#
_cell.length_a   1.000
_cell.length_b   1.000
_cell.length_c   1.000
_cell.angle_alpha   90.00
_cell.angle_beta   90.00
_cell.angle_gamma   90.00
#
_symmetry.space_group_name_H-M   'P 1'
#
loop_
_entity.id
_entity.type
_entity.pdbx_description
1 polymer ?
#
loop_
_entity_poly.entity_id
_entity_poly.type
_entity_poly.pdbx_seq_one_letter_code
_entity_poly.pdbx_strand_id
1 'polypeptide(L)' 'MDFTQHTRRLATIIFAGIFCLPKMSSGDEVKALEISTAQKQIIQPLVQEFGGPWLIEPGGGSLLIILD' A
#
# COMPACT_ATOMS: atom_id res chain seq x y z
N MET A 1 -28.66 12.76 20.07
CA MET A 1 -27.20 12.97 20.16
C MET A 1 -26.56 11.67 19.73
N ASP A 2 -25.94 11.67 18.55
CA ASP A 2 -25.23 10.51 18.03
C ASP A 2 -23.84 10.49 18.68
N PHE A 3 -23.65 9.63 19.67
CA PHE A 3 -22.35 9.40 20.28
C PHE A 3 -21.60 8.47 19.34
N THR A 4 -20.83 9.03 18.41
CA THR A 4 -19.84 8.24 17.66
C THR A 4 -18.80 7.77 18.66
N GLN A 5 -19.05 6.58 19.20
CA GLN A 5 -18.20 5.92 20.18
C GLN A 5 -16.90 5.56 19.46
N HIS A 6 -15.87 6.39 19.62
CA HIS A 6 -14.55 6.13 19.03
C HIS A 6 -13.95 4.87 19.67
N THR A 7 -14.14 3.73 19.01
CA THR A 7 -13.44 2.50 19.35
C THR A 7 -11.97 2.67 19.00
N ARG A 8 -11.12 2.84 20.01
CA ARG A 8 -9.66 2.78 19.84
C ARG A 8 -9.29 1.36 19.48
N ARG A 9 -8.73 1.17 18.29
CA ARG A 9 -8.28 -0.12 17.78
C ARG A 9 -6.78 -0.05 17.58
N LEU A 10 -6.06 -1.09 18.01
CA LEU A 10 -4.64 -1.21 17.71
C LEU A 10 -4.53 -1.51 16.22
N ALA A 11 -3.73 -0.75 15.50
CA ALA A 11 -3.53 -0.93 14.07
C ALA A 11 -2.04 -1.02 13.80
N THR A 12 -1.62 -2.06 13.09
CA THR A 12 -0.26 -2.13 12.56
C THR A 12 -0.25 -1.52 11.18
N ILE A 13 0.55 -0.47 11.00
CA ILE A 13 0.71 0.23 9.73
C ILE A 13 2.04 -0.18 9.09
N ILE A 14 1.98 -0.75 7.88
CA ILE A 14 3.17 -1.08 7.09
C ILE A 14 3.25 -0.13 5.90
N PHE A 15 4.39 0.56 5.78
CA PHE A 15 4.76 1.34 4.60
C PHE A 15 5.79 0.59 3.76
N ALA A 16 5.42 0.24 2.52
CA ALA A 16 6.32 -0.43 1.58
C ALA A 16 6.47 0.39 0.30
N GLY A 17 7.70 0.69 -0.09
CA GLY A 17 8.03 1.43 -1.31
C GLY A 17 9.11 0.74 -2.15
N ILE A 18 9.16 1.07 -3.44
CA ILE A 18 10.22 0.60 -4.35
C ILE A 18 11.35 1.64 -4.37
N PHE A 19 12.46 1.32 -3.74
CA PHE A 19 13.62 2.23 -3.59
C PHE A 19 14.14 2.80 -4.93
N CYS A 20 14.14 2.01 -6.00
CA CYS A 20 14.66 2.41 -7.30
C CYS A 20 13.63 2.98 -8.26
N LEU A 21 12.36 3.12 -7.86
CA LEU A 21 11.28 3.55 -8.77
C LEU A 21 11.56 4.91 -9.44
N PRO A 22 12.04 5.94 -8.74
CA PRO A 22 12.30 7.26 -9.36
C PRO A 22 13.41 7.22 -10.41
N LYS A 23 14.43 6.39 -10.19
CA LYS A 23 15.52 6.20 -11.16
C LYS A 23 15.02 5.42 -12.37
N MET A 24 14.21 4.38 -12.16
CA MET A 24 13.62 3.59 -13.23
C MET A 24 12.64 4.42 -14.07
N SER A 25 11.76 5.20 -13.45
CA SER A 25 10.78 6.04 -14.17
C SER A 25 11.43 7.12 -15.03
N SER A 26 12.64 7.59 -14.67
CA SER A 26 13.38 8.56 -15.48
C SER A 26 14.02 7.98 -16.76
N GLY A 27 14.23 6.67 -16.81
CA GLY A 27 14.89 6.00 -17.94
C GLY A 27 14.00 5.03 -18.72
N ASP A 28 13.01 4.43 -18.06
CA ASP A 28 12.08 3.43 -18.60
C ASP A 28 10.79 3.42 -17.76
N GLU A 29 9.88 4.33 -18.11
CA GLU A 29 8.61 4.51 -17.41
C GLU A 29 7.70 3.27 -17.49
N VAL A 30 7.73 2.56 -18.63
CA VAL A 30 6.94 1.34 -18.83
C VAL A 30 7.38 0.26 -17.85
N LYS A 31 8.68 0.02 -17.76
CA LYS A 31 9.24 -0.96 -16.82
C LYS A 31 8.99 -0.58 -15.36
N ALA A 32 9.03 0.71 -15.03
CA ALA A 32 8.67 1.18 -13.69
C ALA A 32 7.20 0.86 -13.36
N LEU A 33 6.29 1.04 -14.32
CA LEU A 33 4.88 0.70 -14.18
C LEU A 33 4.65 -0.82 -14.05
N GLU A 34 5.36 -1.64 -14.81
CA GLU A 34 5.30 -3.10 -14.72
C GLU A 34 5.73 -3.59 -13.33
N ILE A 35 6.83 -3.07 -12.80
CA ILE A 35 7.32 -3.44 -11.45
C ILE A 35 6.33 -2.99 -10.37
N SER A 36 5.79 -1.77 -10.48
CA SER A 36 4.74 -1.28 -9.58
C SER A 36 3.50 -2.18 -9.62
N THR A 37 3.12 -2.65 -10.80
CA THR A 37 1.97 -3.56 -11.00
C THR A 37 2.25 -4.93 -10.39
N ALA A 38 3.43 -5.50 -10.62
CA ALA A 38 3.84 -6.78 -10.03
C ALA A 38 3.88 -6.73 -8.50
N GLN A 39 4.40 -5.65 -7.91
CA GLN A 39 4.37 -5.46 -6.46
C GLN A 39 2.94 -5.50 -5.91
N LYS A 40 1.99 -4.81 -6.56
CA LYS A 40 0.58 -4.81 -6.13
C LYS A 40 -0.03 -6.21 -6.22
N GLN A 41 0.21 -6.94 -7.31
CA GLN A 41 -0.27 -8.31 -7.49
C GLN A 41 0.24 -9.27 -6.42
N ILE A 42 1.43 -9.03 -5.85
CA ILE A 42 2.00 -9.85 -4.78
C ILE A 42 1.47 -9.43 -3.41
N ILE A 43 1.45 -8.13 -3.11
CA ILE A 43 1.17 -7.67 -1.74
C ILE A 43 -0.34 -7.58 -1.47
N GLN A 44 -1.16 -7.19 -2.45
CA GLN A 44 -2.61 -7.07 -2.28
C GLN A 44 -3.29 -8.35 -1.77
N PRO A 45 -3.01 -9.54 -2.33
CA PRO A 45 -3.62 -10.77 -1.81
C PRO A 45 -3.18 -11.08 -0.39
N LEU A 46 -1.92 -10.80 -0.02
CA LEU A 46 -1.43 -11.00 1.36
C LEU A 46 -2.17 -10.09 2.35
N VAL A 47 -2.37 -8.82 1.98
CA VAL A 47 -3.13 -7.87 2.79
C VAL A 47 -4.55 -8.35 3.06
N GLN A 48 -5.21 -8.86 2.01
CA GLN A 48 -6.56 -9.42 2.11
C GLN A 48 -6.59 -10.71 2.95
N GLU A 49 -5.58 -11.58 2.81
CA GLU A 49 -5.43 -12.82 3.59
C GLU A 49 -5.34 -12.55 5.08
N PHE A 50 -4.59 -11.52 5.49
CA PHE A 50 -4.45 -11.11 6.89
C PHE A 50 -5.54 -10.13 7.37
N GLY A 51 -6.64 -10.00 6.63
CA GLY A 51 -7.81 -9.21 7.05
C GLY A 51 -7.61 -7.69 7.04
N GLY A 52 -6.53 -7.20 6.43
CA GLY A 52 -6.21 -5.78 6.39
C GLY A 52 -6.88 -5.03 5.23
N PRO A 53 -7.38 -3.80 5.44
CA PRO A 53 -7.83 -2.97 4.34
C PRO A 53 -6.63 -2.49 3.50
N TRP A 54 -6.79 -2.58 2.18
CA TRP A 54 -5.84 -2.03 1.22
C TRP A 54 -6.07 -0.52 1.07
N LEU A 55 -5.18 0.29 1.63
CA LEU A 55 -5.24 1.75 1.55
C LEU A 55 -4.18 2.26 0.56
N ILE A 56 -4.62 2.92 -0.49
CA ILE A 56 -3.75 3.49 -1.53
C ILE A 56 -3.39 4.92 -1.13
N GLU A 57 -2.10 5.26 -1.12
CA GLU A 57 -1.65 6.64 -1.02
C GLU A 57 -1.64 7.29 -2.42
N PRO A 58 -2.19 8.51 -2.60
CA PRO A 58 -2.03 9.26 -3.84
C PRO A 58 -0.57 9.72 -3.96
N GLY A 59 0.20 9.15 -4.90
CA GLY A 59 1.59 9.56 -5.12
C GLY A 59 2.56 8.52 -5.68
N GLY A 60 2.13 7.27 -5.87
CA GLY A 60 2.83 6.36 -6.79
C GLY A 60 4.03 5.61 -6.20
N GLY A 61 3.87 4.94 -5.05
CA GLY A 61 4.86 3.91 -4.68
C GLY A 61 4.74 3.35 -3.27
N SER A 62 4.08 4.07 -2.37
CA SER A 62 3.97 3.67 -0.96
C SER A 62 2.64 2.99 -0.71
N LEU A 63 2.70 1.79 -0.14
CA LEU A 63 1.53 1.02 0.28
C LEU A 63 1.26 1.24 1.76
N LEU A 64 0.00 1.44 2.13
CA LEU A 64 -0.47 1.41 3.53
C LEU A 64 -1.30 0.14 3.76
N ILE A 65 -0.82 -0.70 4.67
CA ILE A 65 -1.55 -1.88 5.17
C ILE A 65 -1.91 -1.62 6.62
N ILE A 66 -3.19 -1.77 6.98
CA ILE A 66 -3.61 -1.86 8.38
C ILE A 66 -3.83 -3.34 8.68
N LEU A 67 -3.08 -3.92 9.61
CA LEU A 67 -3.38 -5.24 10.16
C LEU A 67 -4.02 -5.06 11.54
N ASP A 68 -5.08 -5.82 11.82
CA ASP A 68 -5.69 -5.98 13.15
C ASP A 68 -5.29 -7.30 13.78
#